data_AF-A0A0F5MMU8-F1
#
_entry.id   AF-A0A0F5MMU8-F1
#
_cell.length_a   1.000
_cell.length_b   1.000
_cell.length_c   1.000
_cell.angle_alpha   90.00
_cell.angle_beta   90.00
_cell.angle_gamma   90.00
#
_symmetry.space_group_name_H-M   'P 1'
#
loop_
_entity.id
_entity.type
_entity.pdbx_description
1 polymer ?
#
loop_
_entity_poly.entity_id
_entity_poly.type
_entity_poly.pdbx_seq_one_letter_code
_entity_poly.pdbx_strand_id
1 'polypeptide(L)'
;MNKSLLIKKLSYRSNYRGCKETDLLLGQFTKNHLAKLTDRQLEEYDYLLNQPDLEIYNAFINPESAPDNLKELSIWELLVS
;
A
#
# COMPACT_ATOMS: atom_id res chain seq x y z
N MET A 1 9.63 -17.27 -4.58
CA MET A 1 8.84 -16.64 -3.49
C MET A 1 7.41 -17.18 -3.55
N ASN A 2 6.77 -17.52 -2.43
CA ASN A 2 5.40 -18.02 -2.46
C ASN A 2 4.41 -16.84 -2.48
N LYS A 3 3.96 -16.46 -3.67
CA LYS A 3 3.10 -15.29 -3.91
C LYS A 3 1.84 -15.27 -3.03
N SER A 4 1.22 -16.43 -2.81
CA SER A 4 0.03 -16.56 -1.97
C SER A 4 0.31 -16.20 -0.50
N LEU A 5 1.47 -16.60 0.04
CA LEU A 5 1.87 -16.23 1.40
C LEU A 5 2.14 -14.73 1.51
N LEU A 6 2.79 -14.13 0.49
CA LEU A 6 3.06 -12.70 0.47
C LEU A 6 1.75 -11.88 0.45
N ILE A 7 0.80 -12.23 -0.42
CA ILE A 7 -0.51 -11.56 -0.50
C ILE A 7 -1.23 -11.62 0.85
N LYS A 8 -1.23 -12.78 1.52
CA LYS A 8 -1.83 -12.91 2.86
C LYS A 8 -1.15 -12.01 3.89
N LYS A 9 0.19 -11.97 3.90
CA LYS A 9 0.98 -11.11 4.78
C LYS A 9 0.65 -9.63 4.55
N LEU A 10 0.64 -9.19 3.29
CA LEU A 10 0.37 -7.80 2.91
C LEU A 10 -1.06 -7.40 3.27
N SER A 11 -2.05 -8.24 2.94
CA SER A 11 -3.43 -8.01 3.32
C SER A 11 -3.61 -7.87 4.83
N TYR A 12 -2.94 -8.71 5.63
CA TYR A 12 -2.97 -8.58 7.09
C TYR A 12 -2.36 -7.24 7.53
N ARG A 13 -1.14 -6.93 7.09
CA ARG A 13 -0.46 -5.66 7.44
C ARG A 13 -1.26 -4.42 7.06
N SER A 14 -2.06 -4.47 6.00
CA SER A 14 -2.91 -3.35 5.57
C SER A 14 -4.17 -3.14 6.41
N ASN A 15 -4.61 -4.14 7.19
CA ASN A 15 -5.82 -4.07 8.02
C ASN A 15 -5.52 -4.04 9.53
N TYR A 16 -4.24 -4.05 9.91
CA TYR A 16 -3.78 -4.08 11.31
C TYR A 16 -2.68 -3.03 11.53
N ARG A 17 -3.02 -1.76 11.27
CA ARG A 17 -2.18 -0.60 11.49
C ARG A 17 -2.52 0.11 12.81
N GLY A 18 -1.77 1.15 13.14
CA GLY A 18 -2.01 1.97 14.34
C GLY A 18 -3.15 2.97 14.17
N CYS A 19 -3.61 3.21 12.95
CA CYS A 19 -4.59 4.25 12.59
C CYS A 19 -5.74 3.67 11.75
N LYS A 20 -6.98 3.85 12.25
CA LYS A 20 -8.20 3.34 11.61
C LYS A 20 -8.45 3.93 10.22
N GLU A 21 -8.14 5.20 10.00
CA GLU A 21 -8.30 5.79 8.66
C GLU A 21 -7.37 5.10 7.65
N THR A 22 -6.12 4.85 8.03
CA THR A 22 -5.13 4.17 7.18
C THR A 22 -5.53 2.71 6.92
N ASP A 23 -6.06 2.02 7.94
CA ASP A 23 -6.62 0.66 7.78
C ASP A 23 -7.76 0.61 6.77
N LEU A 24 -8.68 1.57 6.80
CA LEU A 24 -9.80 1.63 5.86
C LEU A 24 -9.32 1.89 4.43
N LEU A 25 -8.41 2.85 4.25
CA LEU A 25 -7.84 3.20 2.95
C LEU A 25 -7.11 2.01 2.32
N LEU A 26 -6.13 1.44 3.05
CA LEU A 26 -5.33 0.33 2.54
C LEU A 26 -6.12 -0.98 2.49
N GLY A 27 -7.05 -1.19 3.42
CA GLY A 27 -7.97 -2.33 3.41
C GLY A 27 -8.84 -2.37 2.16
N GLN A 28 -9.34 -1.22 1.70
CA GLN A 28 -10.11 -1.14 0.46
C GLN A 28 -9.24 -1.40 -0.78
N PHE A 29 -8.04 -0.80 -0.82
CA PHE A 29 -7.07 -1.05 -1.89
C PHE A 29 -6.71 -2.53 -2.01
N THR A 30 -6.41 -3.18 -0.88
CA THR A 30 -6.00 -4.59 -0.89
C THR A 30 -7.07 -5.52 -1.42
N LYS A 31 -8.34 -5.30 -1.06
CA LYS A 31 -9.48 -6.08 -1.56
C LYS A 31 -9.63 -5.98 -3.08
N ASN A 32 -9.38 -4.81 -3.65
CA ASN A 32 -9.64 -4.53 -5.06
C ASN A 32 -8.46 -4.85 -5.98
N HIS A 33 -7.22 -4.67 -5.50
CA HIS A 33 -6.01 -4.68 -6.34
C HIS A 33 -4.99 -5.76 -5.97
N LEU A 34 -4.87 -6.15 -4.69
CA LEU A 34 -3.72 -6.96 -4.22
C LEU A 34 -3.56 -8.30 -4.93
N ALA A 35 -4.67 -8.97 -5.27
CA ALA A 35 -4.64 -10.25 -5.99
C ALA A 35 -4.21 -10.13 -7.46
N LYS A 36 -4.30 -8.92 -8.04
CA LYS A 36 -3.98 -8.63 -9.45
C LYS A 36 -2.56 -8.08 -9.63
N LEU A 37 -1.87 -7.74 -8.54
CA LEU A 37 -0.53 -7.19 -8.60
C LEU A 37 0.50 -8.21 -9.12
N THR A 38 1.44 -7.70 -9.91
CA THR A 38 2.65 -8.43 -10.30
C THR A 38 3.57 -8.61 -9.09
N ASP A 39 4.56 -9.49 -9.20
CA ASP A 39 5.46 -9.77 -8.08
C ASP A 39 6.27 -8.52 -7.68
N ARG A 40 6.72 -7.74 -8.67
CA ARG A 40 7.36 -6.43 -8.45
C ARG A 40 6.44 -5.45 -7.72
N GLN A 41 5.17 -5.37 -8.13
CA GLN A 41 4.20 -4.48 -7.47
C GLN A 41 3.88 -4.91 -6.04
N LEU A 42 3.92 -6.21 -5.74
CA LEU A 42 3.79 -6.69 -4.36
C LEU A 42 5.00 -6.32 -3.51
N GLU A 43 6.20 -6.31 -4.06
CA GLU A 43 7.40 -5.83 -3.39
C GLU A 43 7.35 -4.32 -3.13
N GLU A 44 6.94 -3.53 -4.12
CA GLU A 44 6.70 -2.09 -3.98
C GLU A 44 5.60 -1.80 -2.94
N TYR A 45 4.58 -2.65 -2.86
CA TYR A 45 3.54 -2.53 -1.83
C TYR A 45 4.09 -2.87 -0.45
N ASP A 46 4.91 -3.92 -0.29
CA ASP A 46 5.58 -4.20 0.98
C ASP A 46 6.47 -3.03 1.42
N TYR A 47 7.15 -2.37 0.48
CA TYR A 47 7.94 -1.16 0.73
C TYR A 47 7.06 0.00 1.22
N LEU A 48 5.92 0.26 0.58
CA LEU A 48 4.93 1.23 1.06
C LEU A 48 4.46 0.88 2.48
N LEU A 49 4.18 -0.41 2.76
CA LEU A 49 3.72 -0.84 4.07
C LEU A 49 4.77 -0.71 5.17
N ASN A 50 6.05 -0.51 4.83
CA ASN A 50 7.12 -0.23 5.78
C ASN A 50 7.20 1.26 6.16
N GLN A 51 6.46 2.14 5.49
CA GLN A 51 6.40 3.55 5.86
C GLN A 51 5.46 3.80 7.05
N PRO A 52 5.71 4.86 7.86
CA PRO A 52 4.84 5.24 8.96
C PRO A 52 3.40 5.53 8.51
N ASP A 53 2.42 5.19 9.35
CA ASP A 53 1.00 5.37 9.04
C ASP A 53 0.66 6.83 8.68
N LEU A 54 1.24 7.79 9.41
CA LEU A 54 1.05 9.22 9.14
C LEU A 54 1.58 9.65 7.77
N GLU A 55 2.72 9.11 7.34
CA GLU A 55 3.28 9.43 6.02
C GLU A 55 2.41 8.89 4.90
N ILE A 56 1.95 7.64 5.04
CA ILE A 56 1.05 7.03 4.07
C ILE A 56 -0.26 7.81 4.02
N TYR A 57 -0.87 8.08 5.17
CA TYR A 57 -2.10 8.84 5.24
C TYR A 57 -1.96 10.22 4.57
N ASN A 58 -0.91 10.98 4.91
CA ASN A 58 -0.65 12.28 4.29
C ASN A 58 -0.43 12.18 2.78
N ALA A 59 0.28 11.15 2.32
CA ALA A 59 0.53 10.92 0.89
C ALA A 59 -0.77 10.60 0.13
N PHE A 60 -1.74 9.93 0.76
CA PHE A 60 -3.07 9.70 0.19
C PHE A 60 -3.94 10.97 0.17
N ILE A 61 -3.90 11.77 1.24
CA ILE A 61 -4.69 13.01 1.34
C ILE A 61 -4.13 14.11 0.45
N ASN A 62 -2.80 14.16 0.27
CA ASN A 62 -2.12 15.13 -0.57
C ASN A 62 -1.04 14.45 -1.45
N PRO A 63 -1.47 13.79 -2.54
CA PRO A 63 -0.55 13.07 -3.44
C PRO A 63 0.54 13.95 -4.04
N GLU A 64 0.25 15.23 -4.30
CA GLU A 64 1.23 16.18 -4.85
C GLU A 64 2.41 16.42 -3.90
N SER A 65 2.19 16.30 -2.59
CA SER A 65 3.23 16.47 -1.57
C SER A 65 3.83 15.14 -1.08
N ALA A 66 3.44 14.00 -1.67
CA ALA A 66 4.02 12.72 -1.30
C ALA A 66 5.54 12.69 -1.60
N PRO A 67 6.35 11.97 -0.80
CA PRO A 67 7.76 11.76 -1.07
C PRO A 67 8.01 11.14 -2.46
N ASP A 68 9.09 11.55 -3.13
CA ASP A 68 9.41 11.08 -4.48
C ASP A 68 9.57 9.55 -4.54
N ASN A 69 10.16 8.96 -3.49
CA ASN A 69 10.31 7.51 -3.38
C ASN A 69 8.98 6.74 -3.31
N LEU A 70 7.86 7.40 -3.00
CA LEU A 70 6.53 6.80 -3.09
C LEU A 70 5.91 7.02 -4.46
N LYS A 71 6.10 8.21 -5.05
CA LYS A 71 5.61 8.55 -6.39
C LYS A 71 6.27 7.73 -7.50
N GLU A 72 7.53 7.32 -7.29
CA GLU A 72 8.27 6.48 -8.22
C GLU A 72 7.79 5.01 -8.26
N LEU A 73 6.96 4.59 -7.30
CA LEU A 73 6.43 3.22 -7.28
C LEU A 73 5.43 3.03 -8.42
N SER A 74 5.53 1.91 -9.13
CA SER A 74 4.58 1.60 -10.21
C SER A 74 3.15 1.37 -9.72
N ILE A 75 2.98 1.09 -8.43
CA ILE A 75 1.68 0.98 -7.77
C ILE A 75 1.09 2.32 -7.32
N TRP A 76 1.87 3.41 -7.35
CA TRP A 76 1.45 4.71 -6.82
C TRP A 76 0.17 5.21 -7.48
N GLU A 77 0.14 5.19 -8.81
CA GLU A 77 -1.03 5.59 -9.60
C GLU A 77 -2.28 4.75 -9.27
N LEU A 78 -2.12 3.47 -8.91
CA LEU A 78 -3.23 2.60 -8.51
C LEU A 78 -3.72 2.88 -7.08
N LEU A 79 -2.87 3.46 -6.23
CA LEU A 79 -3.20 3.81 -4.86
C LEU A 79 -3.98 5.12 -4.78
N VAL A 80 -3.67 6.07 -5.68
CA VAL A 80 -4.29 7.41 -5.70
C VAL A 80 -5.45 7.55 -6.70
N SER A 81 -5.73 6.52 -7.50
CA SER A 81 -6.89 6.44 -8.41
C SER A 81 -8.19 6.07 -7.70
#